data_AF-A0A1Z8NTF6-F1
#
_entry.id   AF-A0A1Z8NTF6-F1
#
_cell.length_a   1.000
_cell.length_b   1.000
_cell.length_c   1.000
_cell.angle_alpha   90.00
_cell.angle_beta   90.00
_cell.angle_gamma   90.00
#
_symmetry.space_group_name_H-M   'P 1'
#
loop_
_entity.id
_entity.type
_entity.pdbx_description
1 polymer ?
#
loop_
_entity_poly.entity_id
_entity_poly.type
_entity_poly.pdbx_seq_one_letter_code
_entity_poly.pdbx_strand_id
1 'polypeptide(L)'
;MRKLIQILLWVNGLSVLAYLIFFLGVIYLDVVVFPRWEVLSQPPEVVLNVIQTSNDQSGLKDMALLLYEHLADQTTIINEGIDSLIFWVRWHFLLSLCLFSANLVLVFKLRNDNYSS
;
A
#
# COMPACT_ATOMS: atom_id res chain seq x y z
N MET A 1 -18.37 11.11 -36.06
CA MET A 1 -18.46 9.87 -35.27
C MET A 1 -17.25 8.95 -35.42
N ARG A 2 -16.88 8.51 -36.63
CA ARG A 2 -15.78 7.52 -36.83
C ARG A 2 -14.42 7.93 -36.25
N LYS A 3 -13.97 9.19 -36.46
CA LYS A 3 -12.72 9.72 -35.87
C LYS A 3 -12.77 9.80 -34.34
N LEU A 4 -13.94 10.11 -33.78
CA LEU A 4 -14.17 10.25 -32.34
C LEU A 4 -14.12 8.88 -31.64
N ILE A 5 -14.73 7.87 -32.26
CA ILE A 5 -14.64 6.46 -31.83
C ILE A 5 -13.19 5.96 -31.90
N GLN A 6 -12.44 6.34 -32.92
CA GLN A 6 -11.03 5.99 -33.06
C GLN A 6 -10.17 6.59 -31.94
N ILE A 7 -10.38 7.87 -31.62
CA ILE A 7 -9.69 8.53 -30.49
C ILE A 7 -10.04 7.84 -29.17
N LEU A 8 -11.31 7.52 -28.93
CA LEU A 8 -11.75 6.82 -27.73
C LEU A 8 -11.12 5.44 -27.59
N LEU A 9 -10.97 4.69 -28.67
CA LEU A 9 -10.28 3.40 -28.69
C LEU A 9 -8.79 3.54 -28.36
N TRP A 10 -8.13 4.56 -28.92
CA TRP A 10 -6.72 4.86 -28.61
C TRP A 10 -6.51 5.25 -27.14
N VAL A 11 -7.38 6.10 -26.61
CA VAL A 11 -7.35 6.51 -25.19
C VAL A 11 -7.60 5.31 -24.28
N ASN A 12 -8.54 4.43 -24.64
CA ASN A 12 -8.81 3.20 -23.89
C ASN A 12 -7.59 2.25 -23.94
N GLY A 13 -6.98 2.04 -25.12
CA GLY A 13 -5.78 1.22 -25.26
C GLY A 13 -4.56 1.77 -24.50
N LEU A 14 -4.36 3.09 -24.50
CA LEU A 14 -3.30 3.73 -23.71
C LEU A 14 -3.56 3.60 -22.20
N SER A 15 -4.82 3.74 -21.79
CA SER A 15 -5.24 3.52 -20.40
C SER A 15 -4.98 2.08 -19.95
N VAL A 16 -5.30 1.09 -20.79
CA VAL A 16 -4.99 -0.32 -20.56
C VAL A 16 -3.49 -0.54 -20.35
N LEU A 17 -2.65 0.03 -21.22
CA LEU A 17 -1.18 -0.07 -21.10
C LEU A 17 -0.66 0.54 -19.81
N ALA A 18 -1.10 1.76 -19.47
CA ALA A 18 -0.73 2.41 -18.22
C ALA A 18 -1.15 1.55 -17.03
N TYR A 19 -2.36 1.01 -17.07
CA TYR A 19 -2.90 0.15 -16.04
C TYR A 19 -2.07 -1.13 -15.86
N LEU A 20 -1.59 -1.72 -16.96
CA LEU A 20 -0.74 -2.91 -16.95
C LEU A 20 0.64 -2.63 -16.32
N ILE A 21 1.21 -1.44 -16.56
CA ILE A 21 2.45 -0.99 -15.90
C ILE A 21 2.22 -0.84 -14.39
N PHE A 22 1.13 -0.18 -13.98
CA PHE A 22 0.77 -0.06 -12.57
C PHE A 22 0.54 -1.42 -11.92
N PHE A 23 -0.10 -2.35 -12.64
CA PHE A 23 -0.33 -3.71 -12.19
C PHE A 23 0.96 -4.46 -11.88
N LEU A 24 1.94 -4.40 -12.80
CA LEU A 24 3.26 -4.98 -12.57
C LEU A 24 3.98 -4.29 -11.40
N GLY A 25 3.83 -2.98 -11.26
CA GLY A 25 4.38 -2.23 -10.13
C GLY A 25 3.83 -2.69 -8.78
N VAL A 26 2.51 -2.86 -8.66
CA VAL A 26 1.89 -3.35 -7.42
C VAL A 26 2.29 -4.78 -7.10
N ILE A 27 2.35 -5.67 -8.11
CA ILE A 27 2.85 -7.04 -7.91
C ILE A 27 4.31 -7.03 -7.43
N TYR A 28 5.15 -6.19 -8.03
CA TYR A 28 6.54 -6.05 -7.59
C TYR A 28 6.63 -5.59 -6.13
N LEU A 29 5.83 -4.59 -5.75
CA LEU A 29 5.76 -4.14 -4.36
C LEU A 29 5.34 -5.29 -3.44
N ASP A 30 4.34 -6.07 -3.82
CA ASP A 30 3.77 -7.14 -3.01
C ASP A 30 4.69 -8.36 -2.83
N VAL A 31 5.45 -8.70 -3.87
CA VAL A 31 6.33 -9.88 -3.88
C VAL A 31 7.74 -9.56 -3.38
N VAL A 32 8.25 -8.36 -3.66
CA VAL A 32 9.66 -8.02 -3.42
C VAL A 32 9.83 -7.04 -2.27
N VAL A 33 8.97 -6.02 -2.19
CA VAL A 33 9.17 -4.89 -1.27
C VAL A 33 8.50 -5.15 0.08
N PHE A 34 7.18 -5.40 0.11
CA PHE A 34 6.44 -5.60 1.35
C PHE A 34 6.94 -6.77 2.20
N PRO A 35 7.32 -7.95 1.65
CA PRO A 35 7.83 -9.05 2.46
C PRO A 35 9.19 -8.75 3.10
N ARG A 36 9.94 -7.78 2.56
CA ARG A 36 11.24 -7.34 3.06
C ARG A 36 11.17 -6.00 3.81
N TRP A 37 9.97 -5.45 3.95
CA TRP A 37 9.79 -4.20 4.66
C TRP A 37 9.91 -4.50 6.15
N GLU A 38 11.05 -4.16 6.73
CA GLU A 38 11.28 -4.35 8.16
C GLU A 38 10.33 -3.44 8.94
N VAL A 39 9.49 -4.07 9.75
CA VAL A 39 8.67 -3.41 10.77
C VAL A 39 9.62 -2.71 11.73
N LEU A 40 9.35 -1.43 12.06
CA LEU A 40 10.18 -0.72 13.03
C LEU A 40 10.20 -1.53 14.33
N SER A 41 11.40 -1.87 14.79
CA SER A 41 11.56 -2.70 15.97
C SER A 41 11.19 -1.90 17.22
N GLN A 42 10.34 -2.46 18.07
CA GLN A 42 10.08 -1.85 19.37
C GLN A 42 11.39 -1.75 20.18
N PRO A 43 11.51 -0.73 21.05
CA PRO A 43 12.69 -0.61 21.89
C PRO A 43 12.86 -1.89 22.76
N PRO A 44 14.09 -2.42 22.92
CA PRO A 44 14.28 -3.71 23.59
C PRO A 44 13.88 -3.66 25.06
N GLU A 45 13.19 -4.69 25.55
CA GLU A 45 12.79 -4.80 26.97
C GLU A 45 13.98 -4.77 27.94
N VAL A 46 15.17 -5.17 27.48
CA VAL A 46 16.41 -5.08 28.26
C VAL A 46 16.70 -3.62 28.65
N VAL A 47 16.39 -2.66 27.79
CA VAL A 47 16.56 -1.23 28.07
C VAL A 47 15.62 -0.78 29.18
N LEU A 48 14.35 -1.23 29.14
CA LEU A 48 13.38 -0.93 30.19
C LEU A 48 13.84 -1.47 31.56
N ASN A 49 14.32 -2.71 31.60
CA ASN A 49 14.84 -3.32 32.82
C ASN A 49 16.06 -2.58 33.36
N VAL A 50 16.98 -2.14 32.51
CA VAL A 50 18.14 -1.32 32.92
C VAL A 50 17.70 0.02 33.49
N ILE A 51 16.72 0.70 32.88
CA ILE A 51 16.19 1.96 33.39
C ILE A 51 15.52 1.75 34.76
N GLN A 52 14.70 0.71 34.91
CA GLN A 52 13.98 0.41 36.14
C GLN A 52 14.89 -0.01 37.29
N THR A 53 15.98 -0.73 36.99
CA THR A 53 16.96 -1.18 37.98
C THR A 53 18.07 -0.15 38.24
N SER A 54 18.12 0.94 37.46
CA SER A 54 19.08 2.02 37.68
C SER A 54 18.89 2.69 39.04
N ASN A 55 20.03 2.98 39.68
CA ASN A 55 20.19 3.73 40.93
C ASN A 55 20.35 5.25 40.70
N ASP A 56 20.14 5.72 39.46
CA ASP A 56 20.26 7.14 39.10
C ASP A 56 19.19 8.01 39.77
N GLN A 57 19.42 9.34 39.75
CA GLN A 57 18.45 10.32 40.25
C GLN A 57 17.05 10.09 39.65
N SER A 58 16.02 10.12 40.50
CA SER A 58 14.64 9.81 40.14
C SER A 58 14.15 10.55 38.88
N GLY A 59 14.51 11.83 38.72
CA GLY A 59 14.11 12.61 37.54
C GLY A 59 14.70 12.11 36.21
N LEU A 60 15.93 11.61 36.20
CA LEU A 60 16.55 11.07 34.97
C LEU A 60 15.91 9.73 34.60
N LYS A 61 15.60 8.92 35.61
CA LYS A 61 14.92 7.64 35.48
C LYS A 61 13.50 7.81 34.91
N ASP A 62 12.74 8.77 35.45
CA ASP A 62 11.38 9.06 34.98
C ASP A 62 11.38 9.56 33.53
N MET A 63 12.34 10.42 33.16
CA MET A 63 12.49 10.88 31.77
C MET A 63 12.88 9.73 30.82
N ALA A 64 13.77 8.83 31.25
CA ALA A 64 14.16 7.68 30.45
C ALA A 64 13.00 6.70 30.23
N LEU A 65 12.16 6.48 31.25
CA LEU A 65 10.93 5.69 31.12
C LEU A 65 9.95 6.33 30.14
N LEU A 66 9.71 7.63 30.27
CA LEU A 66 8.79 8.36 29.38
C LEU A 66 9.25 8.32 27.92
N LEU A 67 10.57 8.46 27.68
CA LEU A 67 11.14 8.32 26.34
C LEU A 67 10.98 6.90 25.79
N TYR A 68 11.21 5.87 26.62
CA TYR A 68 11.01 4.48 26.22
C TYR A 68 9.56 4.21 25.81
N GLU A 69 8.61 4.61 26.65
CA GLU A 69 7.17 4.46 26.38
C GLU A 69 6.76 5.21 25.11
N HIS A 70 7.23 6.44 24.94
CA HIS A 70 6.94 7.24 23.76
C HIS A 70 7.50 6.61 22.47
N LEU A 71 8.72 6.08 22.51
CA LEU A 71 9.32 5.41 21.37
C LEU A 71 8.59 4.10 21.02
N ALA A 72 8.15 3.35 22.03
CA ALA A 72 7.35 2.14 21.83
C ALA A 72 5.99 2.44 21.19
N ASP A 73 5.32 3.49 21.68
CA ASP A 73 4.04 3.97 21.15
C ASP A 73 4.17 4.47 19.71
N GLN A 74 5.14 5.36 19.44
CA GLN A 74 5.41 5.86 18.08
C GLN A 74 5.73 4.74 17.10
N THR A 75 6.55 3.79 17.51
CA THR A 75 6.90 2.62 16.69
C THR A 75 5.66 1.82 16.32
N THR A 76 4.77 1.60 17.29
CA THR A 76 3.51 0.87 17.08
C THR A 76 2.60 1.62 16.11
N ILE A 77 2.37 2.91 16.34
CA ILE A 77 1.53 3.77 15.49
C ILE A 77 2.06 3.81 14.04
N ILE A 78 3.38 3.94 13.86
CA ILE A 78 3.97 3.98 12.52
C ILE A 78 3.77 2.64 11.81
N ASN A 79 4.01 1.53 12.52
CA ASN A 79 3.82 0.19 11.95
C ASN A 79 2.35 -0.06 11.55
N GLU A 80 1.40 0.29 12.41
CA GLU A 80 -0.04 0.21 12.09
C GLU A 80 -0.42 1.10 10.89
N GLY A 81 0.18 2.28 10.79
CA GLY A 81 0.01 3.19 9.65
C GLY A 81 0.52 2.60 8.34
N ILE A 82 1.68 1.93 8.37
CA ILE A 82 2.26 1.23 7.22
C ILE A 82 1.37 0.06 6.81
N ASP A 83 0.94 -0.76 7.76
CA ASP A 83 0.06 -1.91 7.49
C ASP A 83 -1.27 -1.47 6.87
N SER A 84 -1.87 -0.39 7.41
CA SER A 84 -3.08 0.22 6.87
C SER A 84 -2.87 0.73 5.44
N LEU A 85 -1.73 1.40 5.16
CA LEU A 85 -1.39 1.88 3.83
C LEU A 85 -1.25 0.72 2.83
N ILE A 86 -0.55 -0.35 3.21
CA ILE A 86 -0.39 -1.55 2.37
C ILE A 86 -1.76 -2.18 2.08
N PHE A 87 -2.63 -2.28 3.08
CA PHE A 87 -4.00 -2.75 2.92
C PHE A 87 -4.78 -1.91 1.90
N TRP A 88 -4.76 -0.58 2.03
CA TRP A 88 -5.47 0.32 1.11
C TRP A 88 -4.91 0.27 -0.31
N VAL A 89 -3.60 0.14 -0.49
CA VAL A 89 -2.97 -0.04 -1.81
C VAL A 89 -3.48 -1.33 -2.47
N ARG A 90 -3.48 -2.45 -1.73
CA ARG A 90 -3.99 -3.74 -2.22
C ARG A 90 -5.49 -3.68 -2.54
N TRP A 91 -6.28 -3.02 -1.69
CA TRP A 91 -7.72 -2.88 -1.89
C TRP A 91 -8.06 -2.01 -3.10
N HIS A 92 -7.43 -0.84 -3.22
CA HIS A 92 -7.59 0.04 -4.38
C HIS A 92 -7.21 -0.68 -5.68
N PHE A 93 -6.14 -1.46 -5.65
CA PHE A 93 -5.71 -2.28 -6.78
C PHE A 93 -6.77 -3.32 -7.16
N LEU A 94 -7.31 -4.07 -6.19
CA LEU A 94 -8.37 -5.06 -6.45
C LEU A 94 -9.62 -4.42 -7.06
N LEU A 95 -10.08 -3.30 -6.51
CA LEU A 95 -11.22 -2.55 -7.03
C LEU A 95 -10.98 -2.12 -8.49
N SER A 96 -9.79 -1.59 -8.74
CA SER A 96 -9.41 -1.11 -10.07
C SER A 96 -9.31 -2.27 -11.07
N LEU A 97 -8.87 -3.46 -10.65
CA LEU A 97 -8.83 -4.67 -11.49
C LEU A 97 -10.24 -5.13 -11.88
N CYS A 98 -11.20 -5.05 -10.95
CA CYS A 98 -12.60 -5.34 -11.21
C CYS A 98 -13.18 -4.37 -12.26
N LEU A 99 -12.93 -3.07 -12.11
CA LEU A 99 -13.37 -2.04 -13.07
C LEU A 99 -12.73 -2.24 -14.45
N PHE A 100 -11.44 -2.58 -14.49
CA PHE A 100 -10.73 -2.87 -15.71
C PHE A 100 -11.31 -4.10 -16.45
N SER A 101 -11.57 -5.18 -15.72
CA SER A 101 -12.19 -6.39 -16.27
C SER A 101 -13.59 -6.12 -16.80
N ALA A 102 -14.40 -5.34 -16.08
CA ALA A 102 -15.71 -4.92 -16.52
C ALA A 102 -15.63 -4.08 -17.82
N ASN A 103 -14.68 -3.14 -17.91
CA ASN A 103 -14.43 -2.35 -19.11
C ASN A 103 -14.06 -3.23 -20.31
N LEU A 104 -13.13 -4.18 -20.13
CA LEU A 104 -12.78 -5.14 -21.20
C LEU A 104 -14.01 -5.93 -21.68
N VAL A 105 -14.82 -6.46 -20.77
CA VAL A 105 -16.05 -7.19 -21.12
C VAL A 105 -17.01 -6.32 -21.94
N LEU A 106 -17.20 -5.06 -21.54
CA LEU A 106 -18.04 -4.12 -22.29
C LEU A 106 -17.48 -3.83 -23.68
N VAL A 107 -16.18 -3.65 -23.82
CA VAL A 107 -15.52 -3.43 -25.11
C VAL A 107 -15.67 -4.65 -26.02
N PHE A 108 -15.48 -5.87 -25.49
CA PHE A 108 -15.67 -7.09 -26.27
C PHE A 108 -17.13 -7.28 -26.70
N LYS A 109 -18.10 -6.99 -25.82
CA LYS A 109 -19.52 -7.03 -26.15
C LYS A 109 -19.87 -6.03 -27.26
N LEU A 110 -19.45 -4.78 -27.11
CA LEU A 110 -19.67 -3.72 -28.12
C LEU A 110 -19.00 -4.04 -29.46
N ARG A 111 -17.84 -4.69 -29.45
CA ARG A 111 -17.20 -5.15 -30.67
C ARG A 111 -18.05 -6.23 -31.33
N ASN A 112 -18.52 -7.22 -30.59
CA ASN A 112 -19.32 -8.32 -31.15
C ASN A 112 -20.61 -7.80 -31.81
N ASP A 113 -21.31 -6.87 -31.15
CA ASP A 113 -22.55 -6.28 -31.64
C ASP A 113 -22.35 -5.49 -32.96
N ASN A 114 -21.20 -4.81 -33.12
CA ASN A 114 -20.85 -4.08 -34.35
C ASN A 114 -20.37 -4.97 -35.51
N TYR A 115 -19.98 -6.22 -35.27
CA TYR A 115 -19.62 -7.18 -36.33
C TYR A 115 -20.81 -8.04 -36.78
N SER A 116 -21.90 -8.04 -36.03
CA SER A 116 -23.15 -8.76 -36.34
C SER A 116 -24.21 -7.91 -37.07
N SER A 117 -23.92 -6.65 -37.41
CA SER A 117 -24.74 -5.79 -38.28
C SER A 117 -24.08 -5.58 -39.63
#